data_AF-A0A4S8NGZ7-F1
#
_entry.id   AF-A0A4S8NGZ7-F1
#
_cell.length_a   1.000
_cell.length_b   1.000
_cell.length_c   1.000
_cell.angle_alpha   90.00
_cell.angle_beta   90.00
_cell.angle_gamma   90.00
#
_symmetry.space_group_name_H-M   'P 1'
#
loop_
_entity.id
_entity.type
_entity.pdbx_description
1 polymer ?
#
loop_
_entity_poly.entity_id
_entity_poly.type
_entity_poly.pdbx_seq_one_letter_code
_entity_poly.pdbx_strand_id
1 'polypeptide(L)'
;MILVDSSAWVEFDRASGSAVDVSLAGLIAEEAPLVVTEPVVMEVCAGAKSPRRERDLRRLLGRFGLARFDPAADFNGALTLYRTCRSCGVTPRGLIDCMIAAVALRHDAEVLSHDRDFARMAEATGLRLHVDSLR
;
A
#
# COMPACT_ATOMS: atom_id res chain seq x y z
N MET A 1 11.01 -5.12 -4.92
CA MET A 1 10.48 -3.78 -4.60
C MET A 1 9.38 -3.96 -3.55
N ILE A 2 9.24 -3.02 -2.62
CA ILE A 2 8.22 -3.10 -1.57
C ILE A 2 7.31 -1.88 -1.68
N LEU A 3 6.06 -2.09 -2.08
CA LEU A 3 5.03 -1.06 -2.10
C LEU A 3 4.45 -0.95 -0.69
N VAL A 4 4.62 0.22 -0.08
CA VAL A 4 4.16 0.47 1.29
C VAL A 4 2.76 1.08 1.23
N ASP A 5 1.78 0.38 1.77
CA ASP A 5 0.38 0.78 1.81
C ASP A 5 0.13 1.93 2.82
N SER A 6 -0.98 2.65 2.63
CA SER A 6 -1.41 3.74 3.52
C SER A 6 -1.52 3.30 4.98
N SER A 7 -2.02 2.09 5.25
CA SER A 7 -2.13 1.58 6.62
C SER A 7 -0.78 1.43 7.30
N ALA A 8 0.27 1.02 6.58
CA ALA A 8 1.62 0.91 7.11
C ALA A 8 2.22 2.29 7.44
N TRP A 9 2.02 3.28 6.54
CA TRP A 9 2.42 4.65 6.80
C TRP A 9 1.72 5.25 8.01
N VAL A 10 0.43 4.97 8.20
CA VAL A 10 -0.33 5.44 9.37
C VAL A 10 0.24 4.89 10.67
N GLU A 11 0.67 3.64 10.68
CA GLU A 11 1.24 2.99 11.86
C GLU A 11 2.62 3.53 12.20
N PHE A 12 3.46 3.73 11.19
CA PHE A 12 4.74 4.40 11.32
C PHE A 12 4.60 5.84 11.80
N ASP A 13 3.62 6.58 11.26
CA ASP A 13 3.36 7.97 11.65
C ASP A 13 2.92 8.11 13.12
N ARG A 14 2.27 7.06 13.64
CA ARG A 14 1.83 6.95 15.04
C ARG A 14 2.91 6.38 15.98
N ALA A 15 4.00 5.83 15.44
CA ALA A 15 4.97 5.04 16.18
C ALA A 15 4.28 3.95 17.03
N SER A 16 3.41 3.16 16.39
CA SER A 16 2.51 2.24 17.09
C SER A 16 3.21 1.06 17.77
N GLY A 17 4.45 0.74 17.39
CA GLY A 17 5.18 -0.45 17.84
C GLY A 17 4.64 -1.75 17.24
N SER A 18 3.74 -1.67 16.25
CA SER A 18 3.30 -2.85 15.49
C SER A 18 4.46 -3.44 14.68
N ALA A 19 4.33 -4.72 14.29
CA ALA A 19 5.33 -5.37 13.43
C ALA A 19 5.57 -4.58 12.13
N VAL A 20 4.51 -4.02 11.54
CA VAL A 20 4.58 -3.19 10.33
C VAL A 20 5.33 -1.87 10.57
N ASP A 21 5.09 -1.20 11.71
CA ASP A 21 5.82 0.02 12.08
C ASP A 21 7.32 -0.26 12.24
N VAL A 22 7.66 -1.27 13.05
CA VAL A 22 9.05 -1.68 13.29
C VAL A 22 9.74 -2.09 11.99
N SER A 23 9.07 -2.87 11.14
CA SER A 23 9.57 -3.31 9.84
C SER A 23 9.82 -2.12 8.91
N LEU A 24 8.86 -1.20 8.79
CA LEU A 24 9.00 -0.02 7.94
C LEU A 24 10.16 0.88 8.42
N ALA A 25 10.32 1.07 9.73
CA ALA A 25 11.45 1.82 10.28
C ALA A 25 12.81 1.17 9.92
N GLY A 26 12.91 -0.17 10.03
CA GLY A 26 14.10 -0.92 9.62
C GLY A 26 14.39 -0.80 8.13
N LEU A 27 13.38 -1.01 7.29
CA LEU A 27 13.51 -0.91 5.83
C LEU A 27 13.93 0.50 5.37
N ILE A 28 13.47 1.55 6.05
CA ILE A 28 13.93 2.93 5.80
C ILE A 28 15.41 3.08 6.17
N ALA A 29 15.82 2.56 7.33
CA ALA A 29 17.21 2.66 7.82
C ALA A 29 18.20 1.87 6.94
N GLU A 30 17.75 0.76 6.36
CA GLU A 30 18.52 -0.09 5.45
C GLU A 30 18.50 0.40 3.99
N GLU A 31 17.83 1.52 3.70
CA GLU A 31 17.63 2.04 2.34
C GLU A 31 17.03 0.98 1.39
N ALA A 32 16.14 0.14 1.91
CA ALA A 32 15.44 -0.87 1.12
C ALA A 32 14.67 -0.20 -0.05
N PRO A 33 14.38 -0.94 -1.15
CA PRO A 33 13.72 -0.40 -2.33
C PRO A 33 12.21 -0.19 -2.11
N LEU A 34 11.88 0.74 -1.22
CA LEU A 34 10.54 1.17 -0.85
C LEU A 34 9.96 2.07 -1.94
N VAL A 35 8.70 1.83 -2.26
CA VAL A 35 7.93 2.67 -3.15
C VAL A 35 6.55 3.00 -2.59
N VAL A 36 6.01 4.11 -3.08
CA VAL A 36 4.63 4.52 -2.88
C VAL A 36 3.93 4.66 -4.24
N THR A 37 2.61 4.74 -4.23
CA THR A 37 1.82 5.05 -5.43
C THR A 37 0.89 6.24 -5.15
N GLU A 38 0.35 6.87 -6.19
CA GLU A 38 -0.46 8.07 -6.09
C GLU A 38 -1.67 7.92 -5.14
N PRO A 39 -2.43 6.80 -5.16
CA PRO A 39 -3.48 6.56 -4.17
C PRO A 39 -2.97 6.55 -2.71
N VAL A 40 -1.82 5.94 -2.45
CA VAL A 40 -1.23 5.91 -1.09
C VAL A 40 -0.84 7.33 -0.65
N VAL A 41 -0.17 8.09 -1.52
CA VAL A 41 0.19 9.49 -1.22
C VAL A 41 -1.06 10.31 -0.94
N MET A 42 -2.12 10.11 -1.73
CA MET A 42 -3.40 10.79 -1.55
C MET A 42 -4.02 10.47 -0.18
N GLU A 43 -4.16 9.20 0.17
CA GLU A 43 -4.79 8.78 1.43
C GLU A 43 -4.01 9.24 2.66
N VAL A 44 -2.69 9.06 2.67
CA VAL A 44 -1.84 9.48 3.79
C VAL A 44 -1.89 10.99 3.98
N CYS A 45 -1.80 11.77 2.89
CA CYS A 45 -1.89 13.23 2.97
C CYS A 45 -3.29 13.70 3.38
N ALA A 46 -4.36 13.04 2.90
CA ALA A 46 -5.74 13.36 3.26
C ALA A 46 -6.04 13.08 4.75
N GLY A 47 -5.34 12.13 5.37
CA GLY A 47 -5.43 11.85 6.81
C GLY A 47 -4.77 12.91 7.71
N ALA A 48 -4.05 13.88 7.16
CA ALA A 48 -3.35 14.89 7.94
C ALA A 48 -4.31 15.87 8.64
N LYS A 49 -4.14 16.06 9.96
CA LYS A 49 -4.98 16.95 10.77
C LYS A 49 -4.67 18.45 10.61
N SER A 50 -3.65 18.80 9.84
CA SER A 50 -3.29 20.20 9.58
C SER A 50 -2.53 20.36 8.26
N PRO A 51 -2.56 21.55 7.62
CA PRO A 51 -1.77 21.82 6.42
C PRO A 51 -0.27 21.66 6.63
N ARG A 52 0.25 21.88 7.86
CA ARG A 52 1.66 21.65 8.15
C ARG A 52 2.00 20.17 8.13
N ARG A 53 1.17 19.34 8.80
CA ARG A 53 1.35 17.89 8.82
C ARG A 53 1.24 17.28 7.43
N GLU A 54 0.30 17.76 6.61
CA GLU A 54 0.17 17.34 5.20
C GLU A 54 1.47 17.57 4.42
N ARG A 55 2.07 18.76 4.52
CA ARG A 55 3.34 19.07 3.85
C ARG A 55 4.50 18.20 4.34
N ASP A 56 4.55 17.93 5.65
CA ASP A 56 5.61 17.10 6.24
C ASP A 56 5.49 15.64 5.75
N LEU A 57 4.27 15.08 5.70
CA LEU A 57 4.00 13.76 5.14
C LEU A 57 4.32 13.70 3.65
N ARG A 58 3.89 14.69 2.86
CA ARG A 58 4.21 14.75 1.42
C ARG A 58 5.71 14.78 1.16
N ARG A 59 6.47 15.54 1.97
CA ARG A 59 7.94 15.58 1.89
C ARG A 59 8.56 14.25 2.25
N LEU A 60 8.07 13.56 3.29
CA LEU A 60 8.54 12.24 3.67
C LEU A 60 8.31 11.23 2.54
N LEU A 61 7.08 11.10 2.06
CA LEU A 61 6.72 10.13 1.01
C LEU A 61 7.45 10.41 -0.31
N GLY A 62 7.73 11.68 -0.61
CA GLY A 62 8.50 12.09 -1.79
C GLY A 62 9.98 11.68 -1.78
N ARG A 63 10.48 11.10 -0.69
CA ARG A 63 11.84 10.54 -0.62
C ARG A 63 11.95 9.14 -1.25
N PHE A 64 10.83 8.46 -1.44
CA PHE A 64 10.78 7.09 -1.95
C PHE A 64 10.45 7.07 -3.45
N GLY A 65 10.69 5.92 -4.10
CA GLY A 65 10.30 5.75 -5.49
C GLY A 65 8.78 5.85 -5.65
N LEU A 66 8.33 6.50 -6.72
CA LEU A 66 6.91 6.52 -7.08
C LEU A 66 6.63 5.41 -8.11
N ALA A 67 5.99 4.33 -7.67
CA ALA A 67 5.40 3.33 -8.54
C ALA A 67 4.17 3.94 -9.21
N ARG A 68 4.43 4.64 -10.32
CA ARG A 68 3.42 5.44 -11.02
C ARG A 68 2.24 4.58 -11.43
N PHE A 69 1.06 5.07 -11.07
CA PHE A 69 -0.22 4.58 -11.55
C PHE A 69 -0.32 4.78 -13.06
N ASP A 70 -0.70 3.72 -13.77
CA ASP A 70 -1.01 3.72 -15.19
C ASP A 70 -2.54 3.63 -15.34
N PRO A 71 -3.23 4.70 -15.75
CA PRO A 71 -4.68 4.67 -15.86
C PRO A 71 -5.23 3.63 -16.85
N ALA A 72 -4.50 3.31 -17.92
CA ALA A 72 -4.98 2.34 -18.89
C ALA A 72 -4.89 0.91 -18.35
N ALA A 73 -3.82 0.60 -17.61
CA ALA A 73 -3.59 -0.71 -17.04
C ALA A 73 -4.30 -0.92 -15.69
N ASP A 74 -4.15 0.02 -14.76
CA ASP A 74 -4.44 -0.22 -13.35
C ASP A 74 -5.92 -0.04 -13.00
N PHE A 75 -6.69 0.76 -13.75
CA PHE A 75 -8.16 0.79 -13.58
C PHE A 75 -8.78 -0.56 -13.99
N ASN A 76 -8.36 -1.09 -15.13
CA ASN A 76 -8.80 -2.42 -15.58
C ASN A 76 -8.27 -3.52 -14.66
N GLY A 77 -7.02 -3.41 -14.22
CA GLY A 77 -6.41 -4.31 -13.25
C GLY A 77 -7.19 -4.35 -11.94
N ALA A 78 -7.52 -3.18 -11.37
CA ALA A 78 -8.31 -3.08 -10.15
C ALA A 78 -9.72 -3.68 -10.31
N LEU A 79 -10.39 -3.43 -11.44
CA LEU A 79 -11.68 -4.04 -11.75
C LEU A 79 -11.58 -5.57 -11.82
N THR A 80 -10.57 -6.10 -12.51
CA THR A 80 -10.32 -7.54 -12.60
C THR A 80 -10.07 -8.13 -11.22
N LEU A 81 -9.20 -7.51 -10.41
CA LEU A 81 -8.92 -7.96 -9.05
C LEU A 81 -10.17 -7.99 -8.18
N TYR A 82 -10.97 -6.92 -8.20
CA TYR A 82 -12.20 -6.84 -7.45
C TYR A 82 -13.18 -7.96 -7.83
N ARG A 83 -13.36 -8.20 -9.14
CA ARG A 83 -14.22 -9.29 -9.63
C ARG A 83 -13.69 -10.67 -9.28
N THR A 84 -12.39 -10.89 -9.41
CA THR A 84 -11.73 -12.16 -9.04
C THR A 84 -11.94 -12.45 -7.56
N CYS A 85 -11.62 -11.50 -6.68
CA CYS A 85 -11.84 -11.64 -5.24
C CYS A 85 -13.30 -12.02 -4.95
N ARG A 86 -14.26 -11.28 -5.54
CA ARG A 86 -15.70 -11.53 -5.35
C ARG A 86 -16.12 -12.92 -5.81
N SER A 87 -15.57 -13.41 -6.91
CA SER A 87 -15.84 -14.77 -7.41
C SER A 87 -15.30 -15.86 -6.49
N CYS A 88 -14.26 -15.56 -5.71
CA CYS A 88 -13.66 -16.44 -4.70
C CYS A 88 -14.27 -16.25 -3.29
N GLY A 89 -15.34 -15.46 -3.13
CA GLY A 89 -15.97 -15.20 -1.84
C GLY A 89 -15.26 -14.13 -0.98
N VAL A 90 -14.20 -13.50 -1.50
CA VAL A 90 -13.51 -12.38 -0.85
C VAL A 90 -14.15 -11.07 -1.33
N THR A 91 -14.53 -10.19 -0.41
CA THR A 91 -15.01 -8.84 -0.77
C THR A 91 -13.98 -7.81 -0.32
N PRO A 92 -13.19 -7.24 -1.26
CA PRO A 92 -12.30 -6.14 -0.94
C PRO A 92 -13.08 -4.97 -0.35
N ARG A 93 -12.49 -4.24 0.59
CA ARG A 93 -13.13 -3.10 1.26
C ARG A 93 -13.41 -1.95 0.30
N GLY A 94 -12.58 -1.79 -0.72
CA GLY A 94 -12.73 -0.73 -1.71
C GLY A 94 -11.93 -0.93 -2.98
N LEU A 95 -12.28 -0.17 -4.01
CA LEU A 95 -11.56 -0.16 -5.29
C LEU A 95 -10.18 0.49 -5.19
N ILE A 96 -9.94 1.36 -4.20
CA ILE A 96 -8.61 1.97 -3.99
C ILE A 96 -7.59 0.90 -3.57
N ASP A 97 -7.93 0.01 -2.63
CA ASP A 97 -7.07 -1.13 -2.27
C ASP A 97 -6.80 -2.03 -3.48
N CYS A 98 -7.81 -2.24 -4.34
CA CYS A 98 -7.64 -2.96 -5.61
C CYS A 98 -6.72 -2.22 -6.60
N MET A 99 -6.77 -0.89 -6.65
CA MET A 99 -5.86 -0.06 -7.48
C MET A 99 -4.43 -0.15 -6.98
N ILE A 100 -4.22 -0.09 -5.66
CA ILE A 100 -2.90 -0.27 -5.04
C ILE A 100 -2.36 -1.67 -5.34
N ALA A 101 -3.19 -2.71 -5.19
CA ALA A 101 -2.83 -4.09 -5.54
C ALA A 101 -2.53 -4.26 -7.05
N ALA A 102 -3.25 -3.58 -7.93
CA ALA A 102 -2.99 -3.61 -9.38
C ALA A 102 -1.61 -3.03 -9.71
N VAL A 103 -1.26 -1.89 -9.09
CA VAL A 103 0.08 -1.28 -9.22
C VAL A 103 1.14 -2.27 -8.71
N ALA A 104 0.94 -2.87 -7.53
CA ALA A 104 1.88 -3.83 -6.96
C ALA A 104 2.12 -5.02 -7.89
N LEU A 105 1.05 -5.62 -8.44
CA LEU A 105 1.15 -6.74 -9.38
C LEU A 105 1.88 -6.36 -10.67
N ARG A 106 1.57 -5.19 -11.24
CA ARG A 106 2.21 -4.73 -12.49
C ARG A 106 3.71 -4.48 -12.32
N HIS A 107 4.13 -4.02 -11.16
CA HIS A 107 5.54 -3.76 -10.83
C HIS A 107 6.25 -4.95 -10.16
N ASP A 108 5.59 -6.10 -10.04
CA ASP A 108 6.10 -7.27 -9.33
C ASP A 108 6.61 -6.92 -7.90
N ALA A 109 5.85 -6.07 -7.21
CA ALA A 109 6.17 -5.59 -5.87
C ALA A 109 5.41 -6.39 -4.79
N GLU A 110 6.07 -6.59 -3.65
CA GLU A 110 5.38 -7.05 -2.44
C GLU A 110 4.70 -5.86 -1.76
N VAL A 111 3.57 -6.10 -1.10
CA VAL A 111 2.87 -5.06 -0.32
C VAL A 111 3.17 -5.20 1.16
N LEU A 112 3.69 -4.13 1.77
CA LEU A 112 3.77 -3.96 3.22
C LEU A 112 2.51 -3.21 3.69
N SER A 113 1.67 -3.85 4.50
CA SER A 113 0.38 -3.29 4.93
C SER A 113 0.01 -3.74 6.35
N HIS A 114 -0.65 -2.86 7.11
CA HIS A 114 -1.33 -3.18 8.36
C HIS A 114 -2.85 -3.31 8.14
N ASP A 115 -3.27 -3.95 7.05
CA ASP A 115 -4.66 -4.17 6.71
C ASP A 115 -4.92 -5.58 6.15
N ARG A 116 -5.83 -6.31 6.82
CA ARG A 116 -6.18 -7.69 6.48
C ARG A 116 -6.85 -7.84 5.12
N ASP A 117 -7.35 -6.75 4.53
CA ASP A 117 -7.95 -6.83 3.20
C ASP A 117 -6.93 -7.26 2.14
N PHE A 118 -5.69 -6.80 2.25
CA PHE A 118 -4.60 -7.23 1.38
C PHE A 118 -4.27 -8.73 1.53
N ALA A 119 -4.35 -9.28 2.75
CA ALA A 119 -4.19 -10.72 2.98
C ALA A 119 -5.28 -11.54 2.30
N ARG A 120 -6.54 -11.11 2.44
CA ARG A 120 -7.67 -11.75 1.76
C ARG A 120 -7.59 -11.64 0.24
N MET A 121 -7.16 -10.49 -0.28
CA MET A 121 -6.91 -10.33 -1.71
C MET A 121 -5.80 -11.27 -2.19
N ALA A 122 -4.72 -11.44 -1.43
CA ALA A 122 -3.63 -12.36 -1.76
C ALA A 122 -4.07 -13.82 -1.83
N GLU A 123 -5.06 -14.26 -1.03
CA GLU A 123 -5.62 -15.62 -1.11
C GLU A 123 -6.32 -15.91 -2.44
N ALA A 124 -6.91 -14.89 -3.07
CA ALA A 124 -7.67 -15.02 -4.31
C ALA A 124 -6.88 -14.61 -5.57
N THR A 125 -5.66 -14.09 -5.42
CA THR A 125 -4.92 -13.44 -6.51
C THR A 125 -3.43 -13.80 -6.47
N GLY A 126 -2.63 -13.21 -7.37
CA GLY A 126 -1.17 -13.34 -7.35
C GLY A 126 -0.46 -12.32 -6.45
N LEU A 127 -1.19 -11.55 -5.64
CA LEU A 127 -0.61 -10.47 -4.85
C LEU A 127 0.34 -11.04 -3.79
N ARG A 128 1.56 -10.51 -3.72
CA ARG A 128 2.52 -10.89 -2.68
C ARG A 128 2.49 -9.88 -1.55
N LEU A 129 2.49 -10.39 -0.32
CA LEU A 129 2.64 -9.59 0.88
C LEU A 129 4.05 -9.74 1.42
N HIS A 130 4.60 -8.62 1.89
CA HIS A 130 5.79 -8.64 2.72
C HIS A 130 5.53 -9.49 3.98
N VAL A 131 6.57 -10.15 4.50
CA VAL A 131 6.44 -11.10 5.63
C VAL A 131 5.83 -10.47 6.87
N ASP A 132 6.13 -9.18 7.11
CA ASP A 132 5.67 -8.43 8.28
C ASP A 132 4.30 -7.77 8.10
N SER A 133 3.64 -7.95 6.96
CA SER A 133 2.27 -7.45 6.76
C SER A 133 1.28 -8.15 7.69
N LEU A 134 0.24 -7.42 8.11
CA LEU A 134 -0.86 -8.00 8.88
C LEU A 134 -1.61 -9.04 8.03
N ARG A 135 -1.83 -10.23 8.60
CA ARG A 135 -2.61 -11.32 8.02
C ARG A 135 -3.95 -11.52 8.73
#